data_AF-A0A920G1C6-F1
#
_entry.id   AF-A0A920G1C6-F1
#
_cell.length_a   1.000
_cell.length_b   1.000
_cell.length_c   1.000
_cell.angle_alpha   90.00
_cell.angle_beta   90.00
_cell.angle_gamma   90.00
#
_symmetry.space_group_name_H-M   'P 1'
#
loop_
_entity.id
_entity.type
_entity.pdbx_description
1 polymer ?
#
loop_
_entity_poly.entity_id
_entity_poly.type
_entity_poly.pdbx_seq_one_letter_code
_entity_poly.pdbx_strand_id
1 'polypeptide(L)'
;MQPHVVTLEARPANLEGRGAITIRDLVRNCLRMRPDRIVVGECRGGEALDMLQAMNTGHDGSLTTGHANSPRDMLSRLEVMVLMAGWTSQVRQFESKYPLL
;
A
#
# COMPACT_ATOMS: atom_id res chain seq x y z
N MET A 1 -31.50 6.75 -2.21
CA MET A 1 -30.38 6.07 -1.52
C MET A 1 -29.11 6.75 -1.98
N GLN A 2 -28.29 7.29 -1.07
CA GLN A 2 -26.97 7.78 -1.46
C GLN A 2 -26.06 6.56 -1.73
N PRO A 3 -25.26 6.56 -2.80
CA PRO A 3 -24.31 5.47 -3.02
C PRO A 3 -23.29 5.44 -1.88
N HIS A 4 -23.08 4.27 -1.27
CA HIS A 4 -22.07 4.04 -0.23
C HIS A 4 -20.66 3.92 -0.85
N VAL A 5 -20.28 4.92 -1.65
CA VAL A 5 -19.04 4.94 -2.42
C VAL A 5 -18.45 6.35 -2.33
N VAL A 6 -17.15 6.42 -2.02
CA VAL A 6 -16.37 7.65 -2.06
C VAL A 6 -15.21 7.44 -3.02
N THR A 7 -15.01 8.40 -3.93
CA THR A 7 -13.89 8.41 -4.87
C THR A 7 -12.82 9.38 -4.39
N LEU A 8 -11.57 8.91 -4.32
CA LEU A 8 -10.41 9.74 -4.01
C LEU A 8 -9.41 9.66 -5.17
N GLU A 9 -8.71 10.76 -5.44
CA GLU A 9 -7.74 10.86 -6.53
C GLU A 9 -6.42 11.44 -6.04
N ALA A 10 -5.32 10.82 -6.46
CA ALA A 10 -3.98 11.31 -6.15
C ALA A 10 -3.68 12.53 -7.00
N ARG A 11 -2.90 13.46 -6.46
CA ARG A 11 -2.54 14.70 -7.14
C ARG A 11 -1.02 14.88 -7.11
N PRO A 12 -0.37 15.13 -8.25
CA PRO A 12 1.04 15.49 -8.25
C PRO A 12 1.26 16.84 -7.56
N ALA A 13 2.51 17.13 -7.21
CA ALA A 13 2.86 18.47 -6.76
C ALA A 13 2.59 19.52 -7.85
N ASN A 14 2.28 20.74 -7.43
CA ASN A 14 2.24 21.91 -8.31
C ASN A 14 3.68 22.26 -8.78
N LEU A 15 3.80 23.29 -9.64
CA LEU A 15 5.09 23.76 -10.17
C LEU A 15 6.10 24.18 -9.08
N GLU A 16 5.63 24.48 -7.87
CA GLU A 16 6.43 24.88 -6.71
C GLU A 16 6.85 23.69 -5.84
N GLY A 17 6.53 22.45 -6.27
CA GLY A 17 6.82 21.23 -5.51
C GLY A 17 5.88 20.99 -4.32
N ARG A 18 4.74 21.67 -4.25
CA ARG A 18 3.81 21.65 -3.11
C ARG A 18 2.49 20.98 -3.43
N GLY A 19 1.81 20.51 -2.39
CA GLY A 19 0.43 20.01 -2.49
C GLY A 19 0.28 18.65 -3.16
N ALA A 20 1.36 17.86 -3.26
CA ALA A 20 1.25 16.47 -3.66
C ALA A 20 0.37 15.69 -2.66
N ILE A 21 -0.50 14.84 -3.20
CA ILE A 21 -1.30 13.87 -2.44
C ILE A 21 -1.03 12.52 -3.08
N THR A 22 -0.32 11.66 -2.36
CA THR A 22 0.05 10.33 -2.86
C THR A 22 -1.09 9.33 -2.64
N ILE A 23 -1.06 8.20 -3.35
CA ILE A 23 -1.99 7.09 -3.09
C ILE A 23 -1.90 6.64 -1.62
N ARG A 24 -0.70 6.64 -1.05
CA ARG A 24 -0.46 6.30 0.36
C ARG A 24 -1.19 7.26 1.31
N ASP A 25 -1.20 8.55 1.01
CA ASP A 25 -1.94 9.55 1.79
C ASP A 25 -3.45 9.30 1.73
N LEU A 26 -3.97 8.94 0.55
CA LEU A 26 -5.38 8.61 0.36
C LEU A 26 -5.80 7.35 1.10
N VAL A 27 -5.01 6.27 1.03
CA VAL A 27 -5.29 5.03 1.77
C VAL A 27 -5.37 5.30 3.26
N ARG A 28 -4.41 6.05 3.81
CA ARG A 28 -4.42 6.43 5.24
C ARG A 28 -5.61 7.30 5.60
N ASN A 29 -5.99 8.22 4.72
CA ASN A 29 -7.17 9.05 4.91
C ASN A 29 -8.46 8.21 4.89
N CYS A 30 -8.57 7.26 3.94
CA CYS A 30 -9.71 6.33 3.85
C CYS A 30 -9.96 5.61 5.17
N LEU A 31 -8.92 5.16 5.88
CA LEU A 31 -9.07 4.45 7.16
C LEU A 31 -9.80 5.25 8.24
N ARG A 32 -9.83 6.60 8.13
CA ARG A 32 -10.59 7.48 9.03
C ARG A 32 -12.05 7.67 8.63
N MET A 33 -12.42 7.20 7.44
CA MET A 33 -13.77 7.31 6.87
C MET A 33 -14.64 6.09 7.19
N ARG A 34 -14.09 5.10 7.92
CA ARG A 34 -14.73 3.81 8.23
C ARG A 34 -15.28 3.08 6.99
N PRO A 35 -14.45 2.85 5.95
CA PRO A 35 -14.89 2.12 4.77
C PRO A 35 -15.07 0.64 5.13
N ASP A 36 -16.03 -0.04 4.49
CA ASP A 36 -16.09 -1.50 4.56
C ASP A 36 -15.00 -2.14 3.69
N ARG A 37 -14.68 -1.49 2.56
CA ARG A 37 -13.67 -1.94 1.59
C ARG A 37 -12.92 -0.76 1.00
N ILE A 38 -11.65 -0.99 0.72
CA ILE A 38 -10.78 -0.06 0.01
C ILE A 38 -10.43 -0.68 -1.34
N VAL A 39 -10.66 0.07 -2.41
CA VAL A 39 -10.23 -0.30 -3.75
C VAL A 39 -9.15 0.69 -4.18
N VAL A 40 -7.92 0.19 -4.30
CA VAL A 40 -6.82 0.96 -4.88
C VAL A 40 -6.63 0.49 -6.31
N GLY A 41 -6.51 1.42 -7.26
CA GLY A 41 -6.31 1.08 -8.67
C GLY A 41 -5.11 0.17 -8.86
N GLU A 42 -3.93 0.63 -8.43
CA GLU A 42 -2.69 -0.15 -8.49
C GLU A 42 -1.74 0.28 -7.37
N CYS A 43 -1.11 -0.70 -6.70
CA CYS A 43 -0.01 -0.45 -5.78
C CYS A 43 1.33 -0.50 -6.53
N ARG A 44 2.17 0.51 -6.30
CA ARG A 44 3.53 0.66 -6.85
C ARG A 44 4.59 0.94 -5.78
N GLY A 45 4.21 1.18 -4.53
CA GLY A 45 5.15 1.53 -3.45
C GLY A 45 4.60 1.25 -2.05
N GLY A 46 5.00 2.09 -1.09
CA GLY A 46 4.77 1.88 0.34
C GLY A 46 3.30 1.75 0.77
N GLU A 47 2.35 2.23 -0.04
CA GLU A 47 0.91 2.01 0.15
C GLU A 47 0.51 0.53 0.17
N ALA A 48 1.33 -0.36 -0.39
CA ALA A 48 1.09 -1.80 -0.33
C ALA A 48 1.05 -2.30 1.12
N LEU A 49 1.90 -1.77 2.01
CA LEU A 49 1.85 -2.11 3.42
C LEU A 49 0.58 -1.57 4.08
N ASP A 50 0.20 -0.33 3.80
CA ASP A 50 -1.02 0.26 4.36
C ASP A 50 -2.27 -0.52 3.89
N MET A 51 -2.28 -1.04 2.65
CA MET A 51 -3.32 -1.94 2.14
C MET A 51 -3.36 -3.28 2.88
N LEU A 52 -2.21 -3.94 3.06
CA LEU A 52 -2.14 -5.20 3.81
C LEU A 52 -2.61 -5.01 5.26
N GLN A 53 -2.22 -3.89 5.89
CA GLN A 53 -2.68 -3.54 7.23
C GLN A 53 -4.19 -3.28 7.28
N ALA A 54 -4.74 -2.58 6.28
CA ALA A 54 -6.18 -2.35 6.19
C ALA A 54 -6.96 -3.67 6.14
N MET A 55 -6.55 -4.59 5.26
CA MET A 55 -7.15 -5.92 5.14
C MET A 55 -7.07 -6.69 6.47
N ASN A 56 -5.95 -6.61 7.19
CA ASN A 56 -5.78 -7.29 8.47
C ASN A 56 -6.54 -6.65 9.65
N THR A 57 -7.13 -5.46 9.48
CA THR A 57 -7.75 -4.67 10.57
C THR A 57 -9.24 -4.39 10.34
N GLY A 58 -9.91 -5.22 9.55
CA GLY A 58 -11.38 -5.18 9.41
C GLY A 58 -11.89 -4.54 8.12
N HIS A 59 -11.03 -4.38 7.10
CA HIS A 59 -11.43 -3.93 5.76
C HIS A 59 -11.41 -5.10 4.77
N ASP A 60 -12.11 -6.18 5.13
CA ASP A 60 -12.09 -7.45 4.41
C ASP A 60 -12.69 -7.35 3.00
N GLY A 61 -12.04 -7.99 2.04
CA GLY A 61 -12.43 -7.92 0.62
C GLY A 61 -11.99 -6.61 -0.07
N SER A 62 -11.15 -5.80 0.57
CA SER A 62 -10.38 -4.76 -0.12
C SER A 62 -9.53 -5.37 -1.23
N LEU A 63 -9.24 -4.57 -2.26
CA LEU A 63 -8.54 -5.06 -3.45
C LEU A 63 -7.62 -4.01 -4.04
N THR A 64 -6.57 -4.49 -4.69
CA THR A 64 -5.64 -3.69 -5.48
C THR A 64 -5.09 -4.51 -6.63
N THR A 65 -4.50 -3.84 -7.62
CA THR A 65 -3.72 -4.49 -8.65
C THR A 65 -2.22 -4.23 -8.45
N GLY A 66 -1.40 -5.06 -9.07
CA GLY A 66 0.04 -4.88 -9.12
C GLY A 66 0.58 -5.46 -10.42
N HIS A 67 1.65 -4.87 -10.92
CA HIS A 67 2.26 -5.29 -12.18
C HIS A 67 3.46 -6.20 -11.96
N ALA A 68 3.43 -7.40 -12.55
CA ALA A 68 4.53 -8.35 -12.59
C ALA A 68 4.43 -9.30 -13.78
N ASN A 69 5.56 -9.92 -14.16
CA ASN A 69 5.63 -10.87 -15.27
C ASN A 69 5.06 -12.25 -14.93
N SER A 70 4.93 -12.56 -13.63
CA SER A 70 4.36 -13.81 -13.14
C SER A 70 3.78 -13.62 -11.72
N PRO A 71 2.90 -14.52 -11.25
CA PRO A 71 2.41 -14.49 -9.88
C PRO A 71 3.53 -14.57 -8.84
N ARG A 72 4.59 -15.35 -9.12
CA ARG A 72 5.75 -15.47 -8.23
C ARG A 72 6.53 -14.15 -8.16
N ASP A 73 6.75 -13.50 -9.30
CA ASP A 73 7.42 -12.18 -9.33
C ASP A 73 6.60 -11.13 -8.59
N MET A 74 5.28 -11.22 -8.63
CA MET A 74 4.40 -10.30 -7.90
C MET A 74 4.64 -10.37 -6.39
N LEU A 75 4.88 -11.57 -5.83
CA LEU A 75 5.21 -11.71 -4.41
C LEU A 75 6.51 -11.01 -4.06
N SER A 76 7.57 -11.19 -4.87
CA SER A 76 8.84 -10.48 -4.65
C SER A 76 8.71 -8.97 -4.80
N ARG A 77 7.89 -8.49 -5.75
CA ARG A 77 7.60 -7.06 -5.89
C ARG A 77 6.79 -6.51 -4.72
N LEU A 78 5.81 -7.27 -4.23
CA LEU A 78 5.03 -6.91 -3.05
C LEU A 78 5.94 -6.76 -1.82
N GLU A 79 6.89 -7.66 -1.62
CA GLU A 79 7.89 -7.55 -0.57
C GLU A 79 8.69 -6.25 -0.68
N VAL A 80 9.20 -5.92 -1.87
CA VAL A 80 9.94 -4.67 -2.11
C VAL A 80 9.07 -3.45 -1.82
N MET A 81 7.80 -3.44 -2.27
CA MET A 81 6.86 -2.34 -2.00
C MET A 81 6.61 -2.16 -0.50
N VAL A 82 6.48 -3.26 0.26
CA VAL A 82 6.36 -3.22 1.72
C VAL A 82 7.64 -2.65 2.37
N LEU A 83 8.83 -3.01 1.88
CA LEU A 83 10.08 -2.45 2.39
C LEU A 83 10.17 -0.93 2.15
N MET A 84 9.70 -0.44 1.01
CA MET A 84 9.62 1.00 0.70
C MET A 84 8.70 1.78 1.66
N ALA A 85 7.81 1.09 2.36
CA ALA A 85 6.93 1.68 3.35
C ALA A 85 7.67 2.16 4.62
N GLY A 86 8.97 1.87 4.73
CA GLY A 86 9.78 2.05 5.94
C GLY A 86 9.79 0.81 6.84
N TRP A 87 9.27 -0.32 6.35
CA TRP A 87 9.32 -1.59 7.06
C TRP A 87 10.66 -2.27 6.78
N THR A 88 11.37 -2.69 7.82
CA THR A 88 12.56 -3.52 7.68
C THR A 88 12.14 -4.97 7.87
N SER A 89 12.37 -5.82 6.86
CA SER A 89 12.13 -7.26 6.99
C SER A 89 12.95 -7.83 8.15
N GLN A 90 12.25 -8.44 9.11
CA GLN A 90 12.91 -9.10 10.25
C GLN A 90 13.79 -10.27 9.78
N VAL A 91 13.46 -10.90 8.64
CA VAL A 91 14.27 -11.99 8.05
C VAL A 91 15.59 -11.46 7.53
N ARG A 92 15.60 -10.38 6.75
CA ARG A 92 16.85 -9.72 6.32
C ARG A 92 17.64 -9.18 7.51
N GLN A 93 16.95 -8.66 8.52
CA GLN A 93 17.61 -8.20 9.74
C GLN A 93 18.24 -9.37 10.50
N PHE A 94 17.59 -10.54 10.53
CA PHE A 94 18.11 -11.77 11.13
C PHE A 94 19.30 -12.32 10.33
N GLU A 95 19.19 -12.47 9.01
CA GLU A 95 20.28 -12.90 8.12
C GLU A 95 21.48 -11.95 8.20
N SER A 96 21.25 -10.64 8.24
CA SER A 96 22.31 -9.65 8.43
C SER A 96 22.94 -9.73 9.82
N LYS A 97 22.17 -10.10 10.85
CA LYS A 97 22.64 -10.22 12.23
C LYS A 97 23.35 -11.55 12.51
N TYR A 98 23.01 -12.60 11.75
CA TYR A 98 23.54 -13.96 11.89
C TYR A 98 23.92 -14.56 10.52
N PRO A 99 24.94 -14.04 9.81
CA PRO A 99 25.28 -14.44 8.44
C PRO A 99 25.94 -15.82 8.30
N LEU A 100 26.10 -16.56 9.41
CA LEU A 100 26.82 -17.84 9.47
C LEU A 100 26.00 -18.97 10.12
N LEU A 101 24.69 -18.76 10.30
CA LEU A 101 23.71 -19.82 10.54
C LEU A 101 22.99 -20.13 9.22
#